data_AF-A0A969JRA0-F1
#
_entry.id   AF-A0A969JRA0-F1
#
_cell.length_a   1.000
_cell.length_b   1.000
_cell.length_c   1.000
_cell.angle_alpha   90.00
_cell.angle_beta   90.00
_cell.angle_gamma   90.00
#
_symmetry.space_group_name_H-M   'P 1'
#
loop_
_entity.id
_entity.type
_entity.pdbx_description
1 polymer ?
#
loop_
_entity_poly.entity_id
_entity_poly.type
_entity_poly.pdbx_seq_one_letter_code
_entity_poly.pdbx_strand_id
1 'polypeptide(L)'
;MNQVSFDLNIFQHAINQRQNYDGQMTQQGKSLFVADRLATMALQPAIDTGFLELSTTIISYLDKSIRARLVPYYDVILISIAFASMQQGSFPSRDFLAIPHEIGHHLFWNGIMPDTQEYMRTTIRRKLKQAGVKSGDWRLRWLEEIFADVYALIIGGPVVAMDFQDMLDDDVPTHFREDTDKHPIPELRPLIQTRILRNIKPESGCFYLDTPDRLDKNWKQWLQSQAPGRDILTETFKIKGKRAKLSGLEIVTSMDVLITTILGVLSPIIPKDRNTPWSADVMDDEDIDFYDCRYDDEEVRSIIENIHPDNHLAHLYLQFYKNAYPQDDDEVMSLFFEEQEHDMESVDRFFRKFLLRKNSFHERIERLPGNLPKTYPRETGLKCFYSKVGLMKDH
;
A
#
# COMPACT_ATOMS: atom_id res chain seq x y z
N MET A 1 21.59 3.40 -10.00
CA MET A 1 21.48 2.88 -8.62
C MET A 1 20.69 1.59 -8.66
N ASN A 2 21.12 0.58 -7.92
CA ASN A 2 20.54 -0.77 -7.92
C ASN A 2 19.26 -0.78 -7.06
N GLN A 3 18.10 -1.07 -7.67
CA GLN A 3 16.79 -1.18 -7.00
C GLN A 3 16.87 -2.07 -5.76
N VAL A 4 17.60 -3.18 -5.86
CA VAL A 4 17.82 -4.12 -4.76
C VAL A 4 18.48 -3.45 -3.56
N SER A 5 19.51 -2.63 -3.78
CA SER A 5 20.20 -1.92 -2.70
C SER A 5 19.28 -0.93 -2.00
N PHE A 6 18.39 -0.27 -2.76
CA PHE A 6 17.42 0.66 -2.19
C PHE A 6 16.39 -0.08 -1.34
N ASP A 7 15.85 -1.18 -1.84
CA ASP A 7 14.86 -1.98 -1.12
C ASP A 7 15.50 -2.58 0.16
N LEU A 8 16.73 -3.11 0.10
CA LEU A 8 17.49 -3.55 1.30
C LEU A 8 17.61 -2.45 2.37
N ASN A 9 17.85 -1.20 1.95
CA ASN A 9 17.93 -0.09 2.88
C ASN A 9 16.59 0.17 3.56
N ILE A 10 15.47 0.01 2.84
CA ILE A 10 14.14 0.11 3.44
C ILE A 10 13.90 -1.01 4.46
N PHE A 11 14.22 -2.27 4.15
CA PHE A 11 14.09 -3.35 5.14
C PHE A 11 14.92 -3.06 6.39
N GLN A 12 16.15 -2.59 6.20
CA GLN A 12 17.01 -2.24 7.32
C GLN A 12 16.43 -1.08 8.14
N HIS A 13 15.86 -0.06 7.50
CA HIS A 13 15.14 1.01 8.20
C HIS A 13 13.94 0.47 8.96
N ALA A 14 13.13 -0.39 8.35
CA ALA A 14 11.95 -1.00 8.96
C ALA A 14 12.32 -1.82 10.21
N ILE A 15 13.43 -2.57 10.16
CA ILE A 15 13.97 -3.33 11.29
C ILE A 15 14.44 -2.37 12.39
N ASN A 16 15.27 -1.38 12.04
CA ASN A 16 15.82 -0.44 13.02
C ASN A 16 14.73 0.36 13.75
N GLN A 17 13.66 0.74 13.05
CA GLN A 17 12.52 1.48 13.62
C GLN A 17 11.66 0.64 14.57
N ARG A 18 11.79 -0.69 14.54
CA ARG A 18 11.08 -1.62 15.41
C ARG A 18 11.90 -2.06 16.62
N GLN A 19 13.15 -1.62 16.73
CA GLN A 19 14.01 -1.99 17.85
C GLN A 19 13.38 -1.59 19.19
N ASN A 20 13.47 -2.53 20.15
CA ASN A 20 13.08 -2.30 21.54
C ASN A 20 14.20 -1.55 22.27
N TYR A 21 13.81 -0.63 23.15
CA TYR A 21 14.73 0.04 24.07
C TYR A 21 14.36 -0.40 25.50
N ASP A 22 15.33 -0.97 26.23
CA ASP A 22 15.12 -1.53 27.58
C ASP A 22 13.96 -2.56 27.67
N GLY A 23 13.80 -3.38 26.62
CA GLY A 23 12.74 -4.39 26.52
C GLY A 23 11.35 -3.81 26.25
N GLN A 24 11.22 -2.50 26.04
CA GLN A 24 9.98 -1.84 25.67
C GLN A 24 9.99 -1.40 24.21
N MET A 25 8.86 -1.62 23.55
CA MET A 25 8.66 -1.16 22.18
C MET A 25 8.61 0.38 22.13
N THR A 26 9.43 0.96 21.27
CA THR A 26 9.46 2.42 21.05
C THR A 26 8.15 2.90 20.44
N GLN A 27 7.87 4.22 20.49
CA GLN A 27 6.70 4.79 19.81
C GLN A 27 6.71 4.47 18.30
N GLN A 28 7.90 4.44 17.68
CA GLN A 28 8.07 4.02 16.28
C GLN A 28 7.60 2.58 16.08
N GLY A 29 8.09 1.65 16.91
CA GLY A 29 7.67 0.24 16.88
C GLY A 29 6.16 0.09 17.06
N LYS A 30 5.55 0.82 18.00
CA LYS A 30 4.09 0.79 18.25
C LYS A 30 3.29 1.27 17.03
N SER A 31 3.68 2.39 16.43
CA SER A 31 3.02 2.91 15.22
C SER A 31 3.13 1.93 14.05
N LEU A 32 4.30 1.31 13.87
CA LEU A 32 4.53 0.34 12.80
C LEU A 32 3.79 -0.97 13.04
N PHE A 33 3.69 -1.43 14.28
CA PHE A 33 2.87 -2.59 14.62
C PHE A 33 1.40 -2.38 14.29
N VAL A 34 0.84 -1.21 14.63
CA VAL A 34 -0.54 -0.84 14.24
C VAL A 34 -0.68 -0.75 12.72
N ALA A 35 0.27 -0.13 12.03
CA ALA A 35 0.25 -0.05 10.57
C ALA A 35 0.29 -1.43 9.89
N ASP A 36 1.12 -2.36 10.38
CA ASP A 36 1.21 -3.73 9.86
C ASP A 36 -0.13 -4.46 10.05
N ARG A 37 -0.76 -4.32 11.21
CA ARG A 37 -2.08 -4.92 11.48
C ARG A 37 -3.16 -4.35 10.58
N LEU A 38 -3.26 -3.02 10.50
CA LEU A 38 -4.24 -2.34 9.65
C LEU A 38 -4.04 -2.73 8.18
N ALA A 39 -2.81 -2.71 7.68
CA ALA A 39 -2.50 -3.11 6.32
C ALA A 39 -2.86 -4.58 6.05
N THR A 40 -2.60 -5.47 7.00
CA THR A 40 -3.01 -6.88 6.91
C THR A 40 -4.53 -7.00 6.81
N MET A 41 -5.27 -6.29 7.67
CA MET A 41 -6.73 -6.25 7.64
C MET A 41 -7.27 -5.65 6.33
N ALA A 42 -6.57 -4.67 5.75
CA ALA A 42 -6.94 -4.10 4.47
C ALA A 42 -6.64 -5.02 3.30
N LEU A 43 -5.63 -5.90 3.39
CA LEU A 43 -5.26 -6.86 2.35
C LEU A 43 -6.13 -8.13 2.40
N GLN A 44 -6.54 -8.55 3.60
CA GLN A 44 -7.19 -9.83 3.85
C GLN A 44 -8.41 -10.10 2.95
N PRO A 45 -9.33 -9.14 2.69
CA PRO A 45 -10.48 -9.41 1.83
C PRO A 45 -10.09 -9.79 0.39
N ALA A 46 -9.00 -9.22 -0.14
CA ALA A 46 -8.49 -9.60 -1.46
C ALA A 46 -7.85 -11.00 -1.46
N ILE A 47 -7.22 -11.40 -0.35
CA ILE A 47 -6.70 -12.75 -0.17
C ILE A 47 -7.84 -13.77 -0.05
N ASP A 48 -8.83 -13.50 0.81
CA ASP A 48 -9.97 -14.39 1.07
C ASP A 48 -10.80 -14.67 -0.19
N THR A 49 -10.88 -13.69 -1.08
CA THR A 49 -11.59 -13.78 -2.36
C THR A 49 -10.70 -14.31 -3.49
N GLY A 50 -9.43 -14.62 -3.22
CA GLY A 50 -8.47 -15.19 -4.16
C GLY A 50 -7.92 -14.20 -5.19
N PHE A 51 -8.08 -12.89 -4.96
CA PHE A 51 -7.46 -11.88 -5.83
C PHE A 51 -5.96 -11.76 -5.62
N LEU A 52 -5.45 -12.16 -4.45
CA LEU A 52 -4.03 -12.17 -4.10
C LEU A 52 -3.64 -13.51 -3.48
N GLU A 53 -2.34 -13.82 -3.53
CA GLU A 53 -1.78 -15.02 -2.91
C GLU A 53 -1.65 -14.87 -1.39
N LEU A 54 -1.88 -15.98 -0.67
CA LEU A 54 -1.80 -16.09 0.79
C LEU A 54 -0.40 -15.78 1.36
N SER A 55 0.65 -15.83 0.53
CA SER A 55 2.05 -15.59 0.93
C SER A 55 2.42 -14.10 1.02
N THR A 56 1.53 -13.20 0.60
CA THR A 56 1.84 -11.76 0.52
C THR A 56 2.08 -11.18 1.91
N THR A 57 3.34 -10.83 2.20
CA THR A 57 3.76 -10.27 3.48
C THR A 57 3.77 -8.75 3.42
N ILE A 58 3.35 -8.08 4.48
CA ILE A 58 3.37 -6.62 4.58
C ILE A 58 4.42 -6.19 5.57
N ILE A 59 5.18 -5.15 5.22
CA ILE A 59 6.13 -4.50 6.10
C ILE A 59 5.93 -3.00 6.00
N SER A 60 5.43 -2.40 7.07
CA SER A 60 5.37 -0.95 7.17
C SER A 60 6.72 -0.35 7.59
N TYR A 61 7.00 0.90 7.26
CA TYR A 61 8.16 1.63 7.77
C TYR A 61 7.86 3.13 7.81
N LEU A 62 8.54 3.89 8.67
CA LEU A 62 8.34 5.33 8.74
C LEU A 62 9.16 6.04 7.66
N ASP A 63 8.52 6.95 6.95
CA ASP A 63 9.12 7.82 5.92
C ASP A 63 8.43 9.20 5.91
N LYS A 64 8.81 10.05 4.96
CA LYS A 64 8.25 11.41 4.81
C LYS A 64 6.81 11.44 4.28
N SER A 65 6.35 10.37 3.64
CA SER A 65 5.01 10.29 3.04
C SER A 65 4.54 8.85 2.95
N ILE A 66 3.23 8.61 2.97
CA ILE A 66 2.64 7.29 2.74
C ILE A 66 2.74 6.87 1.27
N ARG A 67 3.22 5.64 1.02
CA ARG A 67 3.39 5.01 -0.30
C ARG A 67 3.49 3.49 -0.16
N ALA A 68 2.83 2.75 -1.03
CA ALA A 68 3.14 1.35 -1.28
C ALA A 68 4.28 1.19 -2.28
N ARG A 69 5.15 0.22 -2.02
CA ARG A 69 6.20 -0.22 -2.92
C ARG A 69 6.17 -1.73 -3.03
N LEU A 70 6.27 -2.18 -4.27
CA LEU A 70 6.45 -3.57 -4.63
C LEU A 70 7.92 -3.96 -4.62
N VAL A 71 8.20 -5.12 -4.03
CA VAL A 71 9.48 -5.80 -4.16
C VAL A 71 9.36 -6.77 -5.35
N PRO A 72 10.01 -6.54 -6.50
CA PRO A 72 9.74 -7.30 -7.72
C PRO A 72 10.24 -8.77 -7.71
N TYR A 73 10.82 -9.23 -6.61
CA TYR A 73 11.45 -10.55 -6.47
C TYR A 73 11.04 -11.27 -5.18
N TYR A 74 10.01 -10.77 -4.49
CA TYR A 74 9.43 -11.43 -3.33
C TYR A 74 8.00 -10.95 -3.13
N ASP A 75 7.13 -11.79 -2.54
CA ASP A 75 5.74 -11.42 -2.22
C ASP A 75 5.70 -10.54 -0.96
N VAL A 76 6.38 -9.38 -1.01
CA VAL A 76 6.40 -8.39 0.05
C VAL A 76 5.92 -7.04 -0.46
N ILE A 77 5.00 -6.45 0.30
CA ILE A 77 4.54 -5.07 0.15
C ILE A 77 5.24 -4.22 1.22
N LEU A 78 6.00 -3.23 0.78
CA LEU A 78 6.57 -2.22 1.66
C LEU A 78 5.62 -1.02 1.70
N ILE A 79 5.12 -0.65 2.88
CA ILE A 79 4.21 0.50 3.05
C ILE A 79 4.88 1.56 3.90
N SER A 80 5.25 2.69 3.32
CA SER A 80 5.70 3.80 4.14
C SER A 80 4.53 4.44 4.87
N ILE A 81 4.75 4.86 6.11
CA ILE A 81 3.83 5.66 6.91
C ILE A 81 4.52 6.99 7.22
N ALA A 82 3.79 8.10 7.14
CA ALA A 82 4.37 9.41 7.43
C ALA A 82 4.86 9.49 8.89
N PHE A 83 6.02 10.11 9.14
CA PHE A 83 6.50 10.38 10.50
C PHE A 83 5.49 11.17 11.36
N ALA A 84 4.61 11.95 10.73
CA ALA A 84 3.52 12.67 11.40
C ALA A 84 2.57 11.73 12.16
N SER A 85 2.45 10.47 11.73
CA SER A 85 1.64 9.44 12.39
C SER A 85 2.06 9.10 13.82
N MET A 86 3.24 9.57 14.25
CA MET A 86 3.77 9.38 15.60
C MET A 86 3.47 10.55 16.55
N GLN A 87 2.81 11.62 16.08
CA GLN A 87 2.54 12.78 16.91
C GLN A 87 1.67 12.39 18.12
N GLN A 88 2.06 12.86 19.30
CA GLN A 88 1.38 12.55 20.56
C GLN A 88 -0.02 13.19 20.59
N GLY A 89 -1.02 12.42 21.03
CA GLY A 89 -2.39 12.90 21.26
C GLY A 89 -3.43 12.43 20.23
N SER A 90 -3.03 11.72 19.18
CA SER A 90 -3.94 11.21 18.16
C SER A 90 -3.47 9.83 17.68
N PHE A 91 -3.41 8.87 18.60
CA PHE A 91 -3.05 7.49 18.27
C PHE A 91 -4.31 6.60 18.35
N PRO A 92 -4.65 5.84 17.29
CA PRO A 92 -4.00 5.78 15.98
C PRO A 92 -4.13 7.09 15.19
N SER A 93 -3.09 7.45 14.42
CA SER A 93 -3.15 8.64 13.56
C SER A 93 -4.12 8.41 12.41
N ARG A 94 -4.85 9.47 12.02
CA ARG A 94 -5.67 9.48 10.81
C ARG A 94 -4.87 9.18 9.55
N ASP A 95 -3.55 9.42 9.55
CA ASP A 95 -2.63 9.04 8.46
C ASP A 95 -2.72 7.55 8.09
N PHE A 96 -3.14 6.67 9.02
CA PHE A 96 -3.34 5.27 8.72
C PHE A 96 -4.53 5.00 7.79
N LEU A 97 -5.46 5.94 7.61
CA LEU A 97 -6.58 5.84 6.69
C LEU A 97 -6.17 5.87 5.21
N ALA A 98 -4.93 6.24 4.92
CA ALA A 98 -4.37 6.10 3.58
C ALA A 98 -3.83 4.68 3.27
N ILE A 99 -3.67 3.80 4.27
CA ILE A 99 -3.20 2.42 4.05
C ILE A 99 -4.10 1.65 3.06
N PRO A 100 -5.45 1.67 3.18
CA PRO A 100 -6.30 0.98 2.21
C PRO A 100 -6.13 1.49 0.78
N HIS A 101 -5.86 2.79 0.58
CA HIS A 101 -5.58 3.37 -0.74
C HIS A 101 -4.30 2.77 -1.34
N GLU A 102 -3.23 2.68 -0.55
CA GLU A 102 -1.96 2.08 -0.97
C GLU A 102 -2.08 0.57 -1.25
N ILE A 103 -2.88 -0.16 -0.48
CA ILE A 103 -3.23 -1.56 -0.79
C ILE A 103 -4.03 -1.64 -2.10
N GLY A 104 -4.92 -0.68 -2.35
CA GLY A 104 -5.64 -0.56 -3.62
C GLY A 104 -4.69 -0.44 -4.82
N HIS A 105 -3.63 0.36 -4.72
CA HIS A 105 -2.59 0.41 -5.75
C HIS A 105 -1.92 -0.96 -5.97
N HIS A 106 -1.55 -1.64 -4.88
CA HIS A 106 -0.96 -2.97 -4.96
C HIS A 106 -1.89 -3.96 -5.68
N LEU A 107 -3.16 -4.00 -5.29
CA LEU A 107 -4.15 -4.89 -5.87
C LEU A 107 -4.41 -4.58 -7.35
N PHE A 108 -4.41 -3.31 -7.76
CA PHE A 108 -4.57 -2.94 -9.17
C PHE A 108 -3.49 -3.57 -10.06
N TRP A 109 -2.25 -3.55 -9.60
CA TRP A 109 -1.10 -4.02 -10.37
C TRP A 109 -0.92 -5.53 -10.32
N ASN A 110 -1.20 -6.17 -9.18
CA ASN A 110 -0.84 -7.57 -8.90
C ASN A 110 -2.04 -8.48 -8.69
N GLY A 111 -3.22 -7.91 -8.50
CA GLY A 111 -4.46 -8.69 -8.36
C GLY A 111 -4.69 -9.56 -9.58
N ILE A 112 -5.08 -10.80 -9.35
CA ILE A 112 -5.38 -11.80 -10.36
C ILE A 112 -6.83 -12.23 -10.17
N MET A 113 -7.61 -12.30 -11.24
CA MET A 113 -8.98 -12.79 -11.16
C MET A 113 -9.00 -14.29 -10.84
N PRO A 114 -9.64 -14.75 -9.74
CA PRO A 114 -9.59 -16.15 -9.31
C PRO A 114 -9.99 -17.14 -10.42
N ASP A 115 -11.08 -16.82 -11.14
CA ASP A 115 -11.67 -17.71 -12.13
C ASP A 115 -10.89 -17.79 -13.45
N THR A 116 -10.14 -16.73 -13.80
CA THR A 116 -9.55 -16.60 -15.15
C THR A 116 -8.04 -16.50 -15.14
N GLN A 117 -7.43 -16.27 -13.98
CA GLN A 117 -6.01 -15.98 -13.81
C GLN A 117 -5.55 -14.75 -14.63
N GLU A 118 -6.48 -13.91 -15.09
CA GLU A 118 -6.19 -12.65 -15.77
C GLU A 118 -5.82 -11.57 -14.73
N TYR A 119 -4.80 -10.77 -15.01
CA TYR A 119 -4.49 -9.60 -14.18
C TYR A 119 -5.69 -8.64 -14.12
N MET A 120 -6.00 -8.17 -12.92
CA MET A 120 -7.12 -7.31 -12.61
C MET A 120 -7.16 -6.05 -13.50
N ARG A 121 -6.03 -5.36 -13.68
CA ARG A 121 -5.91 -4.21 -14.60
C ARG A 121 -6.34 -4.53 -16.04
N THR A 122 -6.06 -5.75 -16.51
CA THR A 122 -6.38 -6.18 -17.87
C THR A 122 -7.88 -6.45 -17.98
N THR A 123 -8.45 -7.17 -17.00
CA THR A 123 -9.89 -7.40 -16.89
C THR A 123 -10.69 -6.11 -16.84
N ILE A 124 -10.27 -5.14 -16.00
CA ILE A 124 -10.92 -3.84 -15.87
C ILE A 124 -10.86 -3.08 -17.19
N ARG A 125 -9.69 -2.96 -17.82
CA ARG A 125 -9.55 -2.27 -19.12
C ARG A 125 -10.40 -2.92 -20.21
N ARG A 126 -10.49 -4.25 -20.23
CA ARG A 126 -11.35 -4.98 -21.17
C ARG A 126 -12.84 -4.69 -20.92
N LYS A 127 -13.31 -4.72 -19.67
CA LYS A 127 -14.69 -4.37 -19.31
C LYS A 127 -15.01 -2.91 -19.63
N LEU A 128 -14.10 -1.98 -19.37
CA LEU A 128 -14.24 -0.57 -19.75
C LEU A 128 -14.37 -0.40 -21.27
N LYS A 129 -13.55 -1.11 -22.05
CA LYS A 129 -13.66 -1.12 -23.51
C LYS A 129 -15.03 -1.63 -23.97
N GLN A 130 -15.54 -2.69 -23.34
CA GLN A 130 -16.89 -3.23 -23.62
C GLN A 130 -18.00 -2.23 -23.25
N ALA A 131 -17.80 -1.45 -22.19
CA ALA A 131 -18.67 -0.35 -21.78
C ALA A 131 -18.50 0.94 -22.63
N GLY A 132 -17.73 0.90 -23.71
CA GLY A 132 -17.57 2.01 -24.66
C GLY A 132 -16.46 3.01 -24.33
N VAL A 133 -15.64 2.76 -23.30
CA VAL A 133 -14.47 3.60 -23.00
C VAL A 133 -13.35 3.27 -23.99
N LYS A 134 -12.99 4.24 -24.84
CA LYS A 134 -12.03 4.05 -25.93
C LYS A 134 -10.58 4.13 -25.44
N SER A 135 -9.67 3.50 -26.17
CA SER A 135 -8.23 3.71 -26.00
C SER A 135 -7.88 5.18 -26.21
N GLY A 136 -7.30 5.83 -25.19
CA GLY A 136 -7.01 7.27 -25.20
C GLY A 136 -8.04 8.15 -24.50
N ASP A 137 -9.10 7.56 -23.93
CA ASP A 137 -9.99 8.27 -23.03
C ASP A 137 -9.20 8.78 -21.80
N TRP A 138 -9.38 10.06 -21.46
CA TRP A 138 -8.68 10.73 -20.36
C TRP A 138 -8.92 10.03 -19.01
N ARG A 139 -10.11 9.43 -18.84
CA ARG A 139 -10.48 8.72 -17.61
C ARG A 139 -9.57 7.54 -17.33
N LEU A 140 -9.02 6.91 -18.38
CA LEU A 140 -8.11 5.79 -18.23
C LEU A 140 -6.77 6.17 -17.58
N ARG A 141 -6.45 7.46 -17.51
CA ARG A 141 -5.23 7.97 -16.86
C ARG A 141 -5.39 8.08 -15.35
N TRP A 142 -6.62 8.31 -14.89
CA TRP A 142 -6.98 8.29 -13.47
C TRP A 142 -7.40 6.89 -12.99
N LEU A 143 -7.38 5.88 -13.87
CA LEU A 143 -7.94 4.57 -13.58
C LEU A 143 -7.34 3.93 -12.32
N GLU A 144 -6.03 4.04 -12.15
CA GLU A 144 -5.31 3.48 -11.00
C GLU A 144 -5.72 4.18 -9.69
N GLU A 145 -5.73 5.50 -9.66
CA GLU A 145 -6.16 6.28 -8.48
C GLU A 145 -7.62 6.06 -8.14
N ILE A 146 -8.51 6.03 -9.14
CA ILE A 146 -9.93 5.74 -8.91
C ILE A 146 -10.12 4.30 -8.43
N PHE A 147 -9.31 3.36 -8.90
CA PHE A 147 -9.33 1.99 -8.38
C PHE A 147 -8.93 1.96 -6.90
N ALA A 148 -7.84 2.65 -6.54
CA ALA A 148 -7.37 2.73 -5.17
C ALA A 148 -8.38 3.43 -4.25
N ASP A 149 -9.01 4.53 -4.71
CA ASP A 149 -10.11 5.20 -4.00
C ASP A 149 -11.30 4.24 -3.78
N VAL A 150 -11.71 3.50 -4.83
CA VAL A 150 -12.82 2.54 -4.71
C VAL A 150 -12.48 1.46 -3.69
N TYR A 151 -11.28 0.90 -3.76
CA TYR A 151 -10.84 -0.11 -2.80
C TYR A 151 -10.84 0.44 -1.38
N ALA A 152 -10.24 1.62 -1.17
CA ALA A 152 -10.17 2.25 0.14
C ALA A 152 -11.56 2.52 0.74
N LEU A 153 -12.52 2.95 -0.08
CA LEU A 153 -13.91 3.17 0.36
C LEU A 153 -14.71 1.88 0.58
N ILE A 154 -14.32 0.76 -0.06
CA ILE A 154 -14.88 -0.56 0.27
C ILE A 154 -14.38 -1.02 1.65
N ILE A 155 -13.10 -0.80 1.95
CA ILE A 155 -12.44 -1.28 3.17
C ILE A 155 -12.70 -0.36 4.38
N GLY A 156 -12.38 0.92 4.26
CA GLY A 156 -12.48 1.90 5.34
C GLY A 156 -13.81 2.66 5.37
N GLY A 157 -14.60 2.61 4.30
CA GLY A 157 -15.88 3.31 4.25
C GLY A 157 -15.76 4.84 4.27
N PRO A 158 -16.77 5.56 4.78
CA PRO A 158 -16.84 7.02 4.68
C PRO A 158 -15.75 7.77 5.43
N VAL A 159 -15.08 7.16 6.43
CA VAL A 159 -13.99 7.81 7.15
C VAL A 159 -12.84 8.20 6.22
N VAL A 160 -12.59 7.39 5.19
CA VAL A 160 -11.53 7.65 4.20
C VAL A 160 -11.86 8.90 3.38
N ALA A 161 -13.13 9.07 3.00
CA ALA A 161 -13.56 10.27 2.28
C ALA A 161 -13.51 11.53 3.17
N MET A 162 -13.81 11.38 4.46
CA MET A 162 -13.72 12.48 5.43
C MET A 162 -12.26 12.89 5.65
N ASP A 163 -11.37 11.94 5.89
CA ASP A 163 -9.93 12.17 6.04
C ASP A 163 -9.34 12.88 4.81
N PHE A 164 -9.76 12.47 3.61
CA PHE A 164 -9.33 13.14 2.39
C PHE A 164 -9.85 14.59 2.28
N GLN A 165 -11.06 14.89 2.78
CA GLN A 165 -11.56 16.27 2.84
C GLN A 165 -10.75 17.11 3.84
N ASP A 166 -10.45 16.56 5.02
CA ASP A 166 -9.66 17.22 6.05
C ASP A 166 -8.24 17.51 5.55
N MET A 167 -7.60 16.55 4.87
CA MET A 167 -6.28 16.73 4.25
C MET A 167 -6.25 17.87 3.22
N LEU A 168 -7.34 18.07 2.47
CA LEU A 168 -7.45 19.18 1.52
C LEU A 168 -7.76 20.53 2.17
N ASP A 169 -8.29 20.53 3.41
CA ASP A 169 -8.48 21.73 4.23
C ASP A 169 -7.14 22.24 4.77
N ASP A 170 -6.31 21.33 5.30
CA ASP A 170 -5.05 21.67 5.98
C ASP A 170 -4.00 22.34 5.07
N ASP A 171 -3.94 21.96 3.79
CA ASP A 171 -3.03 22.58 2.82
C ASP A 171 -3.64 22.56 1.42
N VAL A 172 -4.19 23.70 0.97
CA VAL A 172 -4.70 23.86 -0.40
C VAL A 172 -3.50 23.84 -1.36
N PRO A 173 -3.27 22.75 -2.11
CA PRO A 173 -2.02 22.63 -2.87
C PRO A 173 -2.00 23.63 -4.03
N THR A 174 -0.80 24.01 -4.48
CA THR A 174 -0.62 24.85 -5.69
C THR A 174 -1.27 24.24 -6.95
N HIS A 175 -1.48 22.92 -6.96
CA HIS A 175 -2.10 22.14 -8.03
C HIS A 175 -3.53 21.69 -7.71
N PHE A 176 -4.19 22.29 -6.71
CA PHE A 176 -5.52 21.90 -6.23
C PHE A 176 -6.60 21.77 -7.32
N ARG A 177 -6.46 22.56 -8.40
CA ARG A 177 -7.39 22.62 -9.53
C ARG A 177 -6.85 22.01 -10.82
N GLU A 178 -5.68 21.38 -10.78
CA GLU A 178 -4.97 20.92 -11.96
C GLU A 178 -5.12 19.41 -12.16
N ASP A 179 -5.36 19.00 -13.40
CA ASP A 179 -5.22 17.61 -13.80
C ASP A 179 -3.74 17.27 -13.96
N THR A 180 -3.23 16.46 -13.02
CA THR A 180 -1.82 16.04 -13.01
C THR A 180 -1.52 14.92 -14.01
N ASP A 181 -2.51 14.45 -14.77
CA ASP A 181 -2.51 13.25 -15.63
C ASP A 181 -2.53 11.93 -14.86
N LYS A 182 -2.21 11.94 -13.56
CA LYS A 182 -2.14 10.75 -12.71
C LYS A 182 -3.30 10.69 -11.72
N HIS A 183 -3.60 11.84 -11.11
CA HIS A 183 -4.63 11.95 -10.09
C HIS A 183 -5.83 12.74 -10.60
N PRO A 184 -7.05 12.40 -10.14
CA PRO A 184 -8.19 13.29 -10.25
C PRO A 184 -7.86 14.68 -9.71
N ILE A 185 -8.54 15.69 -10.25
CA ILE A 185 -8.42 17.06 -9.74
C ILE A 185 -8.79 17.06 -8.25
N PRO A 186 -7.88 17.48 -7.34
CA PRO A 186 -8.11 17.41 -5.90
C PRO A 186 -9.46 18.02 -5.47
N GLU A 187 -9.80 19.19 -6.01
CA GLU A 187 -11.06 19.89 -5.72
C GLU A 187 -12.32 19.06 -6.03
N LEU A 188 -12.27 18.18 -7.04
CA LEU A 188 -13.38 17.34 -7.48
C LEU A 188 -13.39 15.94 -6.86
N ARG A 189 -12.24 15.48 -6.34
CA ARG A 189 -12.07 14.10 -5.84
C ARG A 189 -13.01 13.74 -4.68
N PRO A 190 -13.32 14.63 -3.70
CA PRO A 190 -14.33 14.34 -2.67
C PRO A 190 -15.71 14.02 -3.26
N LEU A 191 -16.14 14.71 -4.31
CA LEU A 191 -17.42 14.47 -4.98
C LEU A 191 -17.42 13.15 -5.77
N ILE A 192 -16.25 12.72 -6.25
CA ILE A 192 -16.06 11.40 -6.87
C ILE A 192 -16.14 10.30 -5.79
N GLN A 193 -15.53 10.50 -4.63
CA GLN A 193 -15.58 9.56 -3.50
C GLN A 193 -17.00 9.38 -2.95
N THR A 194 -17.79 10.45 -2.78
CA THR A 194 -19.20 10.31 -2.40
C THR A 194 -20.03 9.64 -3.49
N ARG A 195 -19.66 9.79 -4.77
CA ARG A 195 -20.26 9.03 -5.87
C ARG A 195 -19.92 7.54 -5.78
N ILE A 196 -18.70 7.17 -5.42
CA ILE A 196 -18.31 5.78 -5.15
C ILE A 196 -19.15 5.21 -4.01
N LEU A 197 -19.22 5.88 -2.87
CA LEU A 197 -19.98 5.43 -1.70
C LEU A 197 -21.46 5.15 -2.03
N ARG A 198 -22.09 5.99 -2.86
CA ARG A 198 -23.48 5.77 -3.33
C ARG A 198 -23.64 4.53 -4.22
N ASN A 199 -22.57 4.08 -4.86
CA ASN A 199 -22.58 2.91 -5.74
C ASN A 199 -22.15 1.61 -5.03
N ILE A 200 -21.56 1.70 -3.83
CA ILE A 200 -21.30 0.52 -3.00
C ILE A 200 -22.64 0.02 -2.45
N LYS A 201 -23.07 -1.14 -2.93
CA LYS A 201 -24.34 -1.78 -2.57
C LYS A 201 -24.07 -3.19 -2.01
N PRO A 202 -24.26 -3.44 -0.71
CA PRO A 202 -24.31 -4.81 -0.20
C PRO A 202 -25.53 -5.56 -0.75
N GLU A 203 -25.48 -6.90 -0.68
CA GLU A 203 -26.63 -7.77 -1.02
C GLU A 203 -27.90 -7.41 -0.22
N SER A 204 -27.75 -6.80 0.96
CA SER A 204 -28.82 -6.41 1.89
C SER A 204 -29.37 -4.98 1.71
N GLY A 205 -28.82 -4.14 0.82
CA GLY A 205 -29.32 -2.77 0.59
C GLY A 205 -28.24 -1.69 0.35
N CYS A 206 -28.38 -0.52 0.99
CA CYS A 206 -27.41 0.59 0.92
C CYS A 206 -26.63 0.70 2.25
N PHE A 207 -25.29 0.74 2.21
CA PHE A 207 -24.46 0.85 3.43
C PHE A 207 -24.47 2.24 4.06
N TYR A 208 -24.50 3.29 3.25
CA TYR A 208 -24.28 4.64 3.71
C TYR A 208 -25.46 5.51 3.25
N LEU A 209 -26.56 5.46 4.01
CA LEU A 209 -27.85 6.04 3.61
C LEU A 209 -27.74 7.52 3.26
N ASP A 210 -27.34 8.34 4.23
CA ASP A 210 -27.25 9.80 4.14
C ASP A 210 -25.81 10.32 4.24
N THR A 211 -24.85 9.46 4.59
CA THR A 211 -23.44 9.84 4.76
C THR A 211 -22.85 10.52 3.52
N PRO A 212 -23.05 10.04 2.28
CA PRO A 212 -22.53 10.72 1.09
C PRO A 212 -23.12 12.12 0.91
N ASP A 213 -24.38 12.34 1.28
CA ASP A 213 -25.03 13.65 1.17
C ASP A 213 -24.49 14.62 2.23
N ARG A 214 -24.19 14.12 3.44
CA ARG A 214 -23.51 14.89 4.49
C ARG A 214 -22.10 15.30 4.08
N LEU A 215 -21.32 14.37 3.53
CA LEU A 215 -19.97 14.63 3.02
C LEU A 215 -19.99 15.66 1.88
N ASP A 216 -20.92 15.54 0.93
CA ASP A 216 -21.06 16.52 -0.16
C ASP A 216 -21.45 17.90 0.37
N LYS A 217 -22.32 17.96 1.39
CA LYS A 217 -22.73 19.22 2.02
C LYS A 217 -21.54 19.88 2.72
N ASN A 218 -20.79 19.14 3.52
CA ASN A 218 -19.62 19.64 4.24
C ASN A 218 -18.57 20.19 3.26
N TRP A 219 -18.24 19.41 2.22
CA TRP A 219 -17.30 19.84 1.20
C TRP A 219 -17.74 21.10 0.48
N LYS A 220 -19.02 21.19 0.09
CA LYS A 220 -19.58 22.40 -0.55
C LYS A 220 -19.53 23.61 0.38
N GLN A 221 -19.82 23.44 1.67
CA GLN A 221 -19.75 24.51 2.66
C GLN A 221 -18.32 25.03 2.81
N TRP A 222 -17.34 24.13 2.91
CA TRP A 222 -15.93 24.49 2.95
C TRP A 222 -15.50 25.23 1.67
N LEU A 223 -15.84 24.73 0.48
CA LEU A 223 -15.54 25.42 -0.78
C LEU A 223 -16.15 26.83 -0.83
N GLN A 224 -17.37 26.99 -0.30
CA GLN A 224 -18.04 28.29 -0.21
C GLN A 224 -17.38 29.23 0.80
N SER A 225 -16.80 28.73 1.91
CA SER A 225 -16.04 29.57 2.83
C SER A 225 -14.71 30.03 2.26
N GLN A 226 -14.06 29.17 1.45
CA GLN A 226 -12.82 29.54 0.74
C GLN A 226 -13.09 30.52 -0.40
N ALA A 227 -14.25 30.42 -1.06
CA ALA A 227 -14.59 31.29 -2.18
C ALA A 227 -16.12 31.41 -2.38
N PRO A 228 -16.75 32.43 -1.75
CA PRO A 228 -18.19 32.61 -1.76
C PRO A 228 -18.80 32.73 -3.17
N GLY A 229 -19.94 32.07 -3.37
CA GLY A 229 -20.69 32.10 -4.63
C GLY A 229 -20.15 31.18 -5.73
N ARG A 230 -19.06 30.44 -5.48
CA ARG A 230 -18.59 29.39 -6.38
C ARG A 230 -19.45 28.14 -6.29
N ASP A 231 -19.79 27.59 -7.44
CA ASP A 231 -20.34 26.24 -7.57
C ASP A 231 -19.42 25.41 -8.46
N ILE A 232 -18.60 24.59 -7.80
CA ILE A 232 -17.59 23.73 -8.43
C ILE A 232 -18.18 22.83 -9.53
N LEU A 233 -19.44 22.42 -9.42
CA LEU A 233 -20.07 21.55 -10.40
C LEU A 233 -20.37 22.28 -11.71
N THR A 234 -20.55 23.60 -11.67
CA THR A 234 -20.79 24.45 -12.85
C THR A 234 -19.50 25.00 -13.47
N GLU A 235 -18.41 25.02 -12.70
CA GLU A 235 -17.12 25.51 -13.16
C GLU A 235 -16.45 24.56 -14.16
N THR A 236 -15.63 25.13 -15.05
CA THR A 236 -14.96 24.36 -16.11
C THR A 236 -13.48 24.14 -15.83
N PHE A 237 -13.04 22.90 -16.03
CA PHE A 237 -11.69 22.45 -15.76
C PHE A 237 -10.99 22.01 -17.05
N LYS A 238 -9.69 22.24 -17.10
CA LYS A 238 -8.84 21.75 -18.19
C LYS A 238 -8.40 20.32 -17.86
N ILE A 239 -8.89 19.37 -18.64
CA ILE A 239 -8.52 17.96 -18.52
C ILE A 239 -7.44 17.62 -19.55
N LYS A 240 -6.35 17.01 -19.10
CA LYS A 240 -5.27 16.57 -19.98
C LYS A 240 -5.81 15.50 -20.93
N GLY A 241 -5.44 15.60 -22.21
CA GLY A 241 -5.98 14.73 -23.25
C GLY A 241 -7.38 15.08 -23.76
N LYS A 242 -8.03 16.11 -23.20
CA LYS A 242 -9.26 16.69 -23.74
C LYS A 242 -9.01 18.09 -24.28
N ARG A 243 -9.51 18.34 -25.50
CA ARG A 243 -9.38 19.66 -26.15
C ARG A 243 -10.33 20.69 -25.54
N ALA A 244 -11.58 20.29 -25.29
CA ALA A 244 -12.56 21.11 -24.60
C ALA A 244 -12.39 20.99 -23.09
N LYS A 245 -12.64 22.10 -22.38
CA LYS A 245 -12.85 22.05 -20.94
C LYS A 245 -14.15 21.31 -20.63
N LEU A 246 -14.21 20.69 -19.46
CA LEU A 246 -15.41 20.01 -18.96
C LEU A 246 -15.87 20.67 -17.67
N SER A 247 -17.17 20.73 -17.45
CA SER A 247 -17.71 21.15 -16.15
C SER A 247 -17.36 20.14 -15.05
N GLY A 248 -17.32 20.58 -13.80
CA GLY A 248 -17.16 19.69 -12.65
C GLY A 248 -18.21 18.58 -12.64
N LEU A 249 -19.47 18.92 -12.98
CA LEU A 249 -20.56 17.96 -13.11
C LEU A 249 -20.29 16.91 -14.19
N GLU A 250 -19.86 17.33 -15.39
CA GLU A 250 -19.51 16.39 -16.47
C GLU A 250 -18.36 15.47 -16.06
N ILE A 251 -17.36 15.98 -15.34
CA ILE A 251 -16.22 15.20 -14.85
C ILE A 251 -16.72 14.13 -13.86
N VAL A 252 -17.40 14.54 -12.78
CA VAL A 252 -17.88 13.64 -11.73
C VAL A 252 -18.83 12.58 -12.29
N THR A 253 -19.82 12.98 -13.09
CA THR A 253 -20.79 12.03 -13.69
C THR A 253 -20.13 11.08 -14.69
N SER A 254 -19.12 11.52 -15.43
CA SER A 254 -18.41 10.65 -16.38
C SER A 254 -17.58 9.55 -15.72
N MET A 255 -17.34 9.64 -14.40
CA MET A 255 -16.69 8.59 -13.61
C MET A 255 -17.58 7.36 -13.38
N ASP A 256 -18.90 7.47 -13.54
CA ASP A 256 -19.83 6.39 -13.23
C ASP A 256 -19.47 5.08 -13.95
N VAL A 257 -19.04 5.14 -15.21
CA VAL A 257 -18.62 3.95 -15.96
C VAL A 257 -17.34 3.31 -15.40
N LEU A 258 -16.39 4.11 -14.87
CA LEU A 258 -15.20 3.60 -14.20
C LEU A 258 -15.59 2.95 -12.88
N ILE A 259 -16.30 3.70 -12.03
CA ILE A 259 -16.73 3.28 -10.69
C ILE A 259 -17.53 1.98 -10.77
N THR A 260 -18.56 1.92 -11.60
CA THR A 260 -19.41 0.73 -11.75
C THR A 260 -18.65 -0.47 -12.30
N THR A 261 -17.69 -0.25 -13.22
CA THR A 261 -16.86 -1.33 -13.74
C THR A 261 -15.91 -1.89 -12.68
N ILE A 262 -15.27 -1.01 -11.89
CA ILE A 262 -14.37 -1.40 -10.81
C ILE A 262 -15.15 -2.12 -9.72
N LEU A 263 -16.27 -1.56 -9.26
CA LEU A 263 -17.15 -2.20 -8.27
C LEU A 263 -17.67 -3.56 -8.75
N GLY A 264 -17.98 -3.70 -10.04
CA GLY A 264 -18.37 -4.99 -10.60
C GLY A 264 -17.25 -6.04 -10.52
N VAL A 265 -15.98 -5.63 -10.65
CA VAL A 265 -14.82 -6.51 -10.48
C VAL A 265 -14.56 -6.82 -9.00
N LEU A 266 -14.65 -5.81 -8.14
CA LEU A 266 -14.42 -5.93 -6.69
C LEU A 266 -15.64 -6.42 -5.91
N SER A 267 -16.73 -6.77 -6.59
CA SER A 267 -17.97 -7.21 -5.93
C SER A 267 -17.78 -8.35 -4.92
N PRO A 268 -16.84 -9.32 -5.09
CA PRO A 268 -16.59 -10.34 -4.07
C PRO A 268 -15.97 -9.79 -2.77
N ILE A 269 -15.26 -8.66 -2.84
CA ILE A 269 -14.61 -8.01 -1.68
C ILE A 269 -15.59 -7.12 -0.91
N ILE A 270 -16.66 -6.64 -1.56
CA ILE A 270 -17.62 -5.74 -0.91
C ILE A 270 -18.16 -6.43 0.34
N PRO A 271 -17.99 -5.85 1.54
CA PRO A 271 -18.48 -6.42 2.78
C PRO A 271 -19.97 -6.75 2.66
N LYS A 272 -20.40 -7.82 3.34
CA LYS A 272 -21.83 -8.15 3.43
C LYS A 272 -22.55 -7.31 4.48
N ASP A 273 -21.80 -6.88 5.51
CA ASP A 273 -22.28 -6.13 6.65
C ASP A 273 -21.56 -4.78 6.80
N ARG A 274 -22.22 -3.81 7.45
CA ARG A 274 -21.69 -2.44 7.63
C ARG A 274 -20.45 -2.39 8.52
N ASN A 275 -20.33 -3.35 9.42
CA ASN A 275 -19.30 -3.38 10.44
C ASN A 275 -18.04 -4.00 9.84
N THR A 276 -17.31 -3.21 9.06
CA THR A 276 -15.94 -3.58 8.73
C THR A 276 -15.09 -3.43 9.99
N PRO A 277 -14.16 -4.35 10.29
CA PRO A 277 -13.21 -4.18 11.39
C PRO A 277 -12.51 -2.81 11.36
N TRP A 278 -12.21 -2.33 10.14
CA TRP A 278 -11.65 -1.00 9.88
C TRP A 278 -12.51 0.17 10.36
N SER A 279 -13.84 0.08 10.26
CA SER A 279 -14.75 1.13 10.73
C SER A 279 -14.98 1.12 12.25
N ALA A 280 -14.94 -0.05 12.88
CA ALA A 280 -15.14 -0.16 14.33
C ALA A 280 -13.92 0.36 15.12
N ASP A 281 -12.71 0.13 14.61
CA ASP A 281 -11.47 0.53 15.28
C ASP A 281 -11.14 2.04 15.15
N VAL A 282 -11.92 2.80 14.37
CA VAL A 282 -11.63 4.22 14.05
C VAL A 282 -12.80 5.18 14.35
N MET A 283 -14.04 4.72 14.55
CA MET A 283 -15.23 5.61 14.57
C MET A 283 -15.90 5.89 15.92
N ASP A 284 -15.40 5.43 17.06
CA ASP A 284 -15.96 5.89 18.34
C ASP A 284 -15.29 7.20 18.78
N ASP A 285 -15.98 8.31 18.50
CA ASP A 285 -15.73 9.65 19.07
C ASP A 285 -16.15 9.74 20.56
N GLU A 286 -16.76 8.69 21.12
CA GLU A 286 -16.82 8.50 22.57
C GLU A 286 -15.46 8.01 23.01
N ASP A 287 -14.72 8.85 23.75
CA ASP A 287 -13.46 8.56 24.46
C ASP A 287 -12.98 7.13 24.16
N ILE A 288 -12.15 6.98 23.13
CA ILE A 288 -11.30 5.79 23.03
C ILE A 288 -10.38 5.88 24.24
N ASP A 289 -10.88 5.39 25.36
CA ASP A 289 -10.09 4.90 26.44
C ASP A 289 -9.35 3.71 25.83
N PHE A 290 -8.25 4.00 25.13
CA PHE A 290 -7.24 3.01 24.79
C PHE A 290 -6.67 2.37 26.08
N TYR A 291 -6.99 2.94 27.26
CA TYR A 291 -6.81 2.35 28.57
C TYR A 291 -7.90 1.33 28.97
N ASP A 292 -9.05 1.27 28.29
CA ASP A 292 -10.09 0.25 28.50
C ASP A 292 -10.26 -0.70 27.29
N CYS A 293 -9.24 -0.79 26.43
CA CYS A 293 -8.93 -2.06 25.78
C CYS A 293 -8.51 -3.08 26.85
N ARG A 294 -9.46 -3.55 27.66
CA ARG A 294 -9.38 -4.82 28.38
C ARG A 294 -9.46 -5.98 27.38
N TYR A 295 -8.54 -6.01 26.41
CA TYR A 295 -7.85 -7.26 26.19
C TYR A 295 -6.93 -7.38 27.40
N ASP A 296 -7.02 -8.51 28.11
CA ASP A 296 -6.13 -8.80 29.21
C ASP A 296 -4.71 -8.40 28.77
N ASP A 297 -4.05 -7.54 29.53
CA ASP A 297 -2.68 -7.13 29.22
C ASP A 297 -1.83 -8.38 29.00
N GLU A 298 -2.17 -9.52 29.62
CA GLU A 298 -1.57 -10.83 29.34
C GLU A 298 -1.80 -11.40 27.94
N GLU A 299 -2.90 -11.13 27.22
CA GLU A 299 -3.16 -11.70 25.88
C GLU A 299 -2.44 -10.91 24.79
N VAL A 300 -2.48 -9.57 24.84
CA VAL A 300 -1.69 -8.74 23.91
C VAL A 300 -0.20 -8.84 24.23
N ARG A 301 0.17 -8.90 25.52
CA ARG A 301 1.55 -9.16 25.94
C ARG A 301 1.98 -10.59 25.64
N SER A 302 1.10 -11.60 25.74
CA SER A 302 1.35 -12.97 25.25
C SER A 302 1.55 -12.99 23.73
N ILE A 303 0.75 -12.27 22.96
CA ILE A 303 0.90 -12.17 21.50
C ILE A 303 2.20 -11.42 21.14
N ILE A 304 2.57 -10.37 21.89
CA ILE A 304 3.81 -9.59 21.73
C ILE A 304 5.04 -10.37 22.22
N GLU A 305 4.92 -11.16 23.28
CA GLU A 305 6.00 -11.99 23.85
C GLU A 305 6.17 -13.31 23.06
N ASN A 306 5.12 -13.81 22.39
CA ASN A 306 5.15 -15.04 21.59
C ASN A 306 5.37 -14.80 20.08
N ILE A 307 5.10 -13.61 19.55
CA ILE A 307 5.53 -13.20 18.21
C ILE A 307 6.79 -12.38 18.40
N HIS A 308 7.98 -13.01 18.44
CA HIS A 308 9.24 -12.27 18.34
C HIS A 308 9.34 -11.67 16.92
N PRO A 309 8.98 -10.38 16.69
CA PRO A 309 8.81 -9.82 15.35
C PRO A 309 10.16 -9.70 14.63
N ASP A 310 11.22 -9.61 15.43
CA ASP A 310 12.61 -9.48 15.00
C ASP A 310 13.11 -10.74 14.28
N ASN A 311 12.62 -11.93 14.63
CA ASN A 311 13.03 -13.17 13.96
C ASN A 311 12.38 -13.32 12.57
N HIS A 312 11.13 -12.91 12.40
CA HIS A 312 10.45 -13.02 11.11
C HIS A 312 10.98 -11.98 10.10
N LEU A 313 11.17 -10.72 10.52
CA LEU A 313 11.74 -9.68 9.65
C LEU A 313 13.21 -9.93 9.33
N ALA A 314 14.01 -10.41 10.28
CA ALA A 314 15.38 -10.83 10.00
C ALA A 314 15.41 -12.03 9.02
N HIS A 315 14.50 -13.00 9.19
CA HIS A 315 14.37 -14.12 8.27
C HIS A 315 13.97 -13.66 6.85
N LEU A 316 13.02 -12.74 6.74
CA LEU A 316 12.61 -12.13 5.45
C LEU A 316 13.77 -11.35 4.83
N TYR A 317 14.52 -10.56 5.62
CA TYR A 317 15.72 -9.86 5.15
C TYR A 317 16.76 -10.85 4.60
N LEU A 318 16.99 -11.95 5.30
CA LEU A 318 17.94 -12.99 4.90
C LEU A 318 17.49 -13.74 3.64
N GLN A 319 16.22 -14.15 3.58
CA GLN A 319 15.63 -14.78 2.40
C GLN A 319 15.70 -13.84 1.19
N PHE A 320 15.37 -12.57 1.38
CA PHE A 320 15.49 -11.54 0.37
C PHE A 320 16.94 -11.37 -0.10
N TYR A 321 17.90 -11.28 0.83
CA TYR A 321 19.31 -11.13 0.49
C TYR A 321 19.81 -12.33 -0.33
N LYS A 322 19.44 -13.56 0.07
CA LYS A 322 19.76 -14.79 -0.66
C LYS A 322 19.21 -14.77 -2.09
N ASN A 323 17.95 -14.41 -2.26
CA ASN A 323 17.31 -14.37 -3.57
C ASN A 323 17.91 -13.28 -4.48
N ALA A 324 18.30 -12.15 -3.89
CA ALA A 324 18.90 -11.05 -4.64
C ALA A 324 20.39 -11.27 -4.98
N TYR A 325 21.11 -12.07 -4.19
CA TYR A 325 22.55 -12.33 -4.33
C TYR A 325 22.87 -13.84 -4.17
N PRO A 326 22.38 -14.71 -5.08
CA PRO A 326 22.50 -16.16 -4.93
C PRO A 326 23.96 -16.67 -4.98
N GLN A 327 24.88 -15.89 -5.55
CA GLN A 327 26.31 -16.20 -5.58
C GLN A 327 27.02 -16.01 -4.22
N ASP A 328 26.38 -15.33 -3.28
CA ASP A 328 26.93 -15.05 -1.94
C ASP A 328 26.43 -16.07 -0.89
N ASP A 329 25.66 -17.09 -1.30
CA ASP A 329 24.91 -17.99 -0.41
C ASP A 329 25.82 -18.83 0.51
N ASP A 330 26.94 -19.35 0.00
CA ASP A 330 27.87 -20.15 0.82
C ASP A 330 28.53 -19.33 1.95
N GLU A 331 28.84 -18.05 1.69
CA GLU A 331 29.46 -17.16 2.69
C GLU A 331 28.43 -16.65 3.71
N VAL A 332 27.24 -16.26 3.26
CA VAL A 332 26.14 -15.82 4.15
C VAL A 332 25.67 -16.96 5.04
N MET A 333 25.58 -18.17 4.50
CA MET A 333 25.21 -19.37 5.27
C MET A 333 26.26 -19.70 6.32
N SER A 334 27.56 -19.60 6.00
CA SER A 334 28.62 -19.82 7.00
C SER A 334 28.50 -18.87 8.20
N LEU A 335 28.20 -17.59 7.97
CA LEU A 335 28.02 -16.59 9.02
C LEU A 335 26.71 -16.77 9.81
N PHE A 336 25.63 -17.20 9.15
CA PHE A 336 24.35 -17.44 9.79
C PHE A 336 24.37 -18.72 10.65
N PHE A 337 25.08 -19.76 10.21
CA PHE A 337 25.24 -21.00 10.97
C PHE A 337 26.29 -20.92 12.08
N GLU A 338 27.26 -20.00 11.99
CA GLU A 338 28.20 -19.71 13.09
C GLU A 338 27.52 -19.09 14.33
N GLU A 339 26.34 -18.48 14.17
CA GLU A 339 25.61 -17.79 15.26
C GLU A 339 24.25 -18.45 15.60
N GLN A 340 24.18 -19.79 15.61
CA GLN A 340 23.00 -20.53 16.09
C GLN A 340 22.79 -20.44 17.61
N GLU A 341 22.64 -19.23 18.14
CA GLU A 341 21.96 -19.00 19.40
C GLU A 341 20.72 -18.14 19.12
N HIS A 342 19.56 -18.61 19.57
CA HIS A 342 18.24 -18.03 19.29
C HIS A 342 17.99 -16.71 20.06
N ASP A 343 19.04 -15.93 20.34
CA ASP A 343 18.94 -14.66 21.07
C ASP A 343 19.19 -13.43 20.18
N MET A 344 18.66 -12.31 20.64
CA MET A 344 18.70 -11.02 19.94
C MET A 344 20.12 -10.46 19.80
N GLU A 345 21.03 -10.80 20.72
CA GLU A 345 22.43 -10.38 20.63
C GLU A 345 23.14 -11.05 19.46
N SER A 346 22.79 -12.29 19.14
CA SER A 346 23.36 -13.06 18.03
C SER A 346 22.85 -12.55 16.67
N VAL A 347 21.57 -12.18 16.59
CA VAL A 347 21.02 -11.54 15.38
C VAL A 347 21.66 -10.16 15.15
N ASP A 348 21.75 -9.29 16.17
CA ASP A 348 22.40 -7.98 16.06
C ASP A 348 23.90 -8.10 15.72
N ARG A 349 24.60 -9.07 16.32
CA ARG A 349 26.02 -9.36 16.06
C ARG A 349 26.25 -9.91 14.65
N PHE A 350 25.38 -10.78 14.15
CA PHE A 350 25.33 -11.19 12.76
C PHE A 350 25.17 -9.98 11.83
N PHE A 351 24.17 -9.12 12.05
CA PHE A 351 23.94 -7.95 11.20
C PHE A 351 25.11 -6.98 11.23
N ARG A 352 25.70 -6.71 12.40
CA ARG A 352 26.91 -5.87 12.51
C ARG A 352 28.09 -6.47 11.75
N LYS A 353 28.38 -7.77 11.91
CA LYS A 353 29.47 -8.46 11.19
C LYS A 353 29.23 -8.45 9.68
N PHE A 354 28.01 -8.72 9.26
CA PHE A 354 27.60 -8.73 7.85
C PHE A 354 27.73 -7.34 7.20
N LEU A 355 27.23 -6.28 7.86
CA LEU A 355 27.32 -4.90 7.37
C LEU A 355 28.76 -4.37 7.37
N LEU A 356 29.55 -4.67 8.41
CA LEU A 356 30.98 -4.33 8.47
C LEU A 356 31.78 -5.00 7.35
N ARG A 357 31.48 -6.27 7.04
CA ARG A 357 32.13 -6.98 5.92
C ARG A 357 31.69 -6.44 4.56
N LYS A 358 30.41 -6.11 4.36
CA LYS A 358 29.90 -5.49 3.12
C LYS A 358 30.57 -4.15 2.82
N ASN A 359 30.76 -3.31 3.85
CA ASN A 359 31.52 -2.06 3.72
C ASN A 359 33.00 -2.32 3.37
N SER A 360 33.62 -3.34 3.96
CA SER A 360 35.00 -3.75 3.60
C SER A 360 35.11 -4.34 2.19
N PHE A 361 34.03 -4.90 1.64
CA PHE A 361 33.96 -5.46 0.29
C PHE A 361 33.79 -4.36 -0.77
N HIS A 362 32.94 -3.34 -0.51
CA HIS A 362 32.85 -2.14 -1.34
C HIS A 362 34.19 -1.38 -1.38
N GLU A 363 34.88 -1.23 -0.23
CA GLU A 363 36.23 -0.63 -0.18
C GLU A 363 37.29 -1.45 -0.93
N ARG A 364 37.14 -2.78 -1.04
CA ARG A 364 38.06 -3.64 -1.82
C ARG A 364 37.82 -3.51 -3.32
N ILE A 365 36.58 -3.35 -3.77
CA ILE A 365 36.24 -3.14 -5.19
C ILE A 365 36.77 -1.78 -5.67
N GLU A 366 36.70 -0.74 -4.85
CA GLU A 366 37.21 0.60 -5.20
C GLU A 366 38.75 0.69 -5.19
N ARG A 367 39.45 -0.27 -4.57
CA ARG A 367 40.93 -0.32 -4.51
C ARG A 367 41.58 -1.24 -5.55
N LEU A 368 40.81 -1.89 -6.43
CA LEU A 368 41.38 -2.67 -7.51
C LEU A 368 42.00 -1.73 -8.57
N PRO A 369 43.31 -1.80 -8.84
CA PRO A 369 43.94 -0.96 -9.84
C PRO A 369 43.36 -1.29 -11.22
N GLY A 370 42.98 -0.24 -11.95
CA GLY A 370 42.27 -0.32 -13.21
C GLY A 370 42.92 -1.27 -14.21
N ASN A 371 42.19 -2.34 -14.53
CA ASN A 371 42.06 -2.99 -15.84
C ASN A 371 41.51 -4.41 -15.62
N LEU A 372 40.20 -4.59 -15.78
CA LEU A 372 39.62 -5.91 -16.04
C LEU A 372 39.06 -5.95 -17.48
N PRO A 373 39.29 -7.05 -18.22
CA PRO A 373 39.10 -7.09 -19.66
C PRO A 373 37.62 -7.13 -20.04
N LYS A 374 37.27 -6.35 -21.07
CA LYS A 374 35.98 -6.41 -21.76
C LYS A 374 35.86 -7.74 -22.51
N THR A 375 35.46 -8.82 -21.84
CA THR A 375 34.70 -9.96 -22.40
C THR A 375 34.66 -11.12 -21.39
N TYR A 376 33.46 -11.52 -20.96
CA TYR A 376 33.17 -12.88 -20.50
C TYR A 376 31.79 -13.32 -21.03
N PRO A 377 31.59 -14.61 -21.38
CA PRO A 377 30.51 -15.05 -22.25
C PRO A 377 29.18 -15.26 -21.50
N ARG A 378 28.08 -14.97 -22.19
CA ARG A 378 26.70 -14.83 -21.69
C ARG A 378 25.92 -16.13 -21.45
N GLU A 379 26.53 -17.32 -21.38
CA GLU A 379 25.77 -18.56 -21.66
C GLU A 379 25.70 -19.68 -20.59
N THR A 380 26.21 -19.53 -19.37
CA THR A 380 26.19 -20.65 -18.40
C THR A 380 25.17 -20.56 -17.26
N GLY A 381 24.40 -19.47 -17.13
CA GLY A 381 23.38 -19.33 -16.08
C GLY A 381 22.02 -19.95 -16.40
N LEU A 382 21.54 -19.83 -17.65
CA LEU A 382 20.15 -20.22 -17.99
C LEU A 382 19.93 -21.73 -18.15
N LYS A 383 20.95 -22.51 -18.54
CA LYS A 383 20.79 -23.96 -18.75
C LYS A 383 20.65 -24.76 -17.45
N CYS A 384 21.17 -24.24 -16.33
CA CYS A 384 21.06 -24.91 -15.03
C CYS A 384 19.63 -24.79 -14.45
N PHE A 385 18.94 -23.70 -14.77
CA PHE A 385 17.57 -23.46 -14.32
C PHE A 385 16.58 -24.43 -14.99
N TYR A 386 16.61 -24.60 -16.31
CA TYR A 386 15.64 -25.45 -17.01
C TYR A 386 15.77 -26.97 -16.76
N SER A 387 16.93 -27.46 -16.32
CA SER A 387 17.08 -28.89 -15.97
C SER A 387 16.49 -29.26 -14.60
N LYS A 388 16.33 -28.29 -13.71
CA LYS A 388 15.81 -28.50 -12.34
C LYS A 388 14.29 -28.38 -12.21
N VAL A 389 13.59 -27.82 -13.20
CA VAL A 389 12.11 -27.60 -13.15
C VAL A 389 11.30 -28.61 -13.99
N GLY A 390 11.91 -29.67 -14.53
CA GLY A 390 11.15 -30.77 -15.15
C GLY A 390 10.29 -30.39 -16.37
N LEU A 391 10.61 -29.30 -17.07
CA LEU A 391 9.93 -28.86 -18.29
C LEU A 391 10.82 -29.07 -19.53
N MET A 392 11.09 -30.32 -19.86
CA MET A 392 11.31 -30.77 -21.24
C MET A 392 10.50 -32.04 -21.45
N LYS A 393 9.55 -31.99 -22.40
CA LYS A 393 9.05 -33.18 -23.09
C LYS A 393 9.62 -33.16 -24.50
N ASP A 394 10.05 -34.34 -24.92
CA ASP A 394 10.90 -34.61 -26.08
C ASP A 394 10.40 -34.06 -27.42
N HIS A 395 11.36 -33.53 -28.19
CA HIS A 395 11.50 -33.79 -29.62
C HIS A 395 12.96 -34.06 -29.96
#